data_AF-A0A4R6U3X2-F1
#
_entry.id   AF-A0A4R6U3X2-F1
#
_cell.length_a   1.000
_cell.length_b   1.000
_cell.length_c   1.000
_cell.angle_alpha   90.00
_cell.angle_beta   90.00
_cell.angle_gamma   90.00
#
_symmetry.space_group_name_H-M   'P 1'
#
loop_
_entity.id
_entity.type
_entity.pdbx_description
1 polymer ?
#
loop_
_entity_poly.entity_id
_entity_poly.type
_entity_poly.pdbx_seq_one_letter_code
_entity_poly.pdbx_strand_id
1 'polypeptide(L)'
;MGPDLSIPMFWVWVTVMIVLSVWAVIGYYRKMYEFVSSNALFNVVNGDIMALFCLIPLWRVVGAHLWVGVVLLCLYFFCLVLIHVNRKMIFDGIYGKKRNSFGKIFLLLPFIIVGLSGGGSYGYSVSLQTSFGYDSSLVVMSALLGGFGFIFLVLFHCLWVKFEDNNN
;
A
#
# COMPACT_ATOMS: atom_id res chain seq x y z
N MET A 1 18.12 -26.16 -4.42
CA MET A 1 17.26 -26.67 -3.33
C MET A 1 17.74 -26.02 -2.05
N GLY A 2 17.15 -24.88 -1.68
CA GLY A 2 17.40 -24.22 -0.40
C GLY A 2 16.26 -24.56 0.57
N PRO A 3 16.53 -24.65 1.88
CA PRO A 3 15.60 -25.20 2.87
C PRO A 3 14.36 -24.31 3.02
N ASP A 4 13.18 -24.93 3.01
CA ASP A 4 11.89 -24.50 3.57
C ASP A 4 11.70 -23.02 3.95
N LEU A 5 11.94 -22.10 3.01
CA LEU A 5 11.67 -20.66 3.18
C LEU A 5 10.16 -20.36 3.21
N SER A 6 9.32 -21.31 2.77
CA SER A 6 7.86 -21.17 2.71
C SER A 6 7.22 -21.01 4.09
N ILE A 7 7.70 -21.75 5.10
CA ILE A 7 7.15 -21.72 6.47
C ILE A 7 7.41 -20.36 7.15
N PRO A 8 8.65 -19.85 7.25
CA PRO A 8 8.88 -18.53 7.85
C PRO A 8 8.22 -17.39 7.06
N MET A 9 8.14 -17.50 5.72
CA MET A 9 7.41 -16.52 4.90
C MET A 9 5.90 -16.53 5.18
N PHE A 10 5.30 -17.71 5.31
CA PHE A 10 3.90 -17.86 5.67
C PHE A 10 3.61 -17.20 7.02
N TRP A 11 4.47 -17.40 8.02
CA TRP A 11 4.31 -16.75 9.33
C TRP A 11 4.46 -15.24 9.29
N VAL A 12 5.38 -14.70 8.48
CA VAL A 12 5.48 -13.24 8.24
C VAL A 12 4.18 -12.73 7.63
N TRP A 13 3.65 -13.41 6.62
CA TRP A 13 2.41 -13.02 5.94
C TRP A 13 1.20 -13.04 6.88
N VAL A 14 1.03 -14.13 7.63
CA VAL A 14 -0.02 -14.28 8.65
C VAL A 14 0.10 -13.19 9.71
N THR A 15 1.32 -12.91 10.19
CA THR A 15 1.55 -11.85 11.19
C THR A 15 1.14 -10.49 10.64
N VAL A 16 1.55 -10.14 9.41
CA VAL A 16 1.17 -8.89 8.76
C VAL A 16 -0.35 -8.80 8.62
N MET A 17 -1.04 -9.88 8.21
CA MET A 17 -2.50 -9.88 8.09
C MET A 17 -3.23 -9.73 9.41
N ILE A 18 -2.76 -10.39 10.46
CA ILE A 18 -3.33 -10.26 11.81
C ILE A 18 -3.15 -8.82 12.29
N VAL A 19 -1.94 -8.26 12.15
CA VAL A 19 -1.66 -6.87 12.53
C VAL A 19 -2.55 -5.91 11.75
N LEU A 20 -2.64 -6.03 10.43
CA LEU A 20 -3.50 -5.19 9.60
C LEU A 20 -4.98 -5.33 9.97
N SER A 21 -5.45 -6.54 10.30
CA SER A 21 -6.83 -6.79 10.70
C SER A 21 -7.15 -6.18 12.06
N VAL A 22 -6.29 -6.39 13.07
CA VAL A 22 -6.42 -5.77 14.40
C VAL A 22 -6.39 -4.25 14.29
N TRP A 23 -5.48 -3.73 13.48
CA TRP A 23 -5.32 -2.29 13.25
C TRP A 23 -6.55 -1.69 12.55
N ALA A 24 -7.12 -2.38 11.56
CA ALA A 24 -8.37 -1.99 10.91
C ALA A 24 -9.55 -1.95 11.90
N VAL A 25 -9.65 -2.94 12.79
CA VAL A 25 -10.69 -2.99 13.84
C VAL A 25 -10.53 -1.82 14.83
N ILE A 26 -9.31 -1.54 15.28
CA ILE A 26 -9.02 -0.38 16.15
C ILE A 26 -9.44 0.92 15.45
N GLY A 27 -9.11 1.08 14.18
CA GLY A 27 -9.51 2.24 13.39
C GLY A 27 -11.03 2.37 13.24
N TYR A 28 -11.73 1.25 13.04
CA TYR A 28 -13.19 1.24 12.99
C TYR A 28 -13.83 1.68 14.31
N TYR A 29 -13.40 1.11 15.44
CA TYR A 29 -13.93 1.49 16.75
C TYR A 29 -13.66 2.96 17.07
N ARG A 30 -12.45 3.47 16.83
CA ARG A 30 -12.12 4.88 17.07
C ARG A 30 -12.94 5.84 16.20
N LYS A 31 -13.23 5.46 14.96
CA LYS A 31 -14.09 6.26 14.05
C LYS A 31 -15.48 6.50 14.63
N MET A 32 -15.98 5.59 15.47
CA MET A 32 -17.31 5.69 16.09
C MET A 32 -17.39 6.74 17.20
N TYR A 33 -16.26 7.17 17.78
CA TYR A 33 -16.24 8.01 18.99
C TYR A 33 -15.55 9.38 18.83
N GLU A 34 -14.83 9.65 17.73
CA GLU A 34 -14.06 10.90 17.56
C GLU A 34 -14.69 11.92 16.58
N PHE A 35 -14.47 13.21 16.85
CA PHE A 35 -14.82 14.35 15.99
C PHE A 35 -14.17 14.25 14.60
N VAL A 36 -14.84 14.81 13.58
CA VAL A 36 -14.53 14.64 12.14
C VAL A 36 -13.08 15.01 11.77
N SER A 37 -12.46 16.03 12.39
CA SER A 37 -11.11 16.47 12.04
C SER A 37 -10.01 15.56 12.63
N SER A 38 -10.08 15.23 13.94
CA SER A 38 -9.17 14.25 14.58
C SER A 38 -9.20 12.91 13.84
N ASN A 39 -10.38 12.51 13.40
CA ASN A 39 -10.61 11.28 12.65
C ASN A 39 -9.91 11.30 11.27
N ALA A 40 -9.83 12.44 10.59
CA ALA A 40 -9.12 12.55 9.30
C ALA A 40 -7.61 12.35 9.45
N LEU A 41 -6.98 13.03 10.43
CA LEU A 41 -5.55 12.88 10.72
C LEU A 41 -5.21 11.46 11.16
N PHE A 42 -6.04 10.89 12.03
CA PHE A 42 -5.88 9.51 12.48
C PHE A 42 -5.98 8.51 11.30
N ASN A 43 -6.94 8.71 10.39
CA ASN A 43 -7.07 7.85 9.21
C ASN A 43 -5.87 7.96 8.26
N VAL A 44 -5.25 9.13 8.14
CA VAL A 44 -4.01 9.31 7.36
C VAL A 44 -2.87 8.49 7.97
N VAL A 45 -2.61 8.66 9.27
CA VAL A 45 -1.57 7.91 10.00
C VAL A 45 -1.83 6.40 9.94
N ASN A 46 -3.09 6.01 10.11
CA ASN A 46 -3.52 4.62 10.00
C ASN A 46 -3.22 4.05 8.61
N GLY A 47 -3.61 4.77 7.54
CA GLY A 47 -3.35 4.38 6.16
C GLY A 47 -1.85 4.26 5.84
N ASP A 48 -1.04 5.19 6.34
CA ASP A 48 0.42 5.19 6.15
C ASP A 48 1.08 3.98 6.84
N ILE A 49 0.65 3.65 8.07
CA ILE A 49 1.12 2.46 8.79
C ILE A 49 0.71 1.19 8.03
N MET A 50 -0.54 1.08 7.60
CA MET A 50 -1.00 -0.07 6.80
C MET A 50 -0.21 -0.21 5.50
N ALA A 51 0.05 0.89 4.80
CA ALA A 51 0.83 0.90 3.58
C ALA A 51 2.27 0.40 3.79
N LEU A 52 2.93 0.82 4.88
CA LEU A 52 4.26 0.33 5.23
C LEU A 52 4.27 -1.18 5.53
N PHE A 53 3.30 -1.67 6.30
CA PHE A 53 3.18 -3.11 6.58
C PHE A 53 2.94 -3.94 5.31
N CYS A 54 2.20 -3.40 4.33
CA CYS A 54 1.98 -4.05 3.04
C CYS A 54 3.26 -4.22 2.20
N LEU A 55 4.31 -3.43 2.43
CA LEU A 55 5.59 -3.54 1.72
C LEU A 55 6.50 -4.64 2.28
N ILE A 56 6.32 -5.02 3.55
CA ILE A 56 7.18 -5.99 4.24
C ILE A 56 7.15 -7.38 3.58
N PRO A 57 5.97 -7.96 3.24
CA PRO A 57 5.92 -9.24 2.54
C PRO A 57 6.64 -9.22 1.20
N LEU A 58 6.50 -8.13 0.42
CA LEU A 58 7.17 -7.99 -0.86
C LEU A 58 8.69 -7.96 -0.70
N TRP A 59 9.20 -7.19 0.27
CA TRP A 59 10.62 -7.15 0.57
C TRP A 59 11.16 -8.53 0.99
N ARG A 60 10.41 -9.26 1.81
CA ARG A 60 10.81 -10.60 2.27
C ARG A 60 10.83 -11.61 1.14
N VAL A 61 9.82 -11.62 0.28
CA VAL A 61 9.71 -12.59 -0.83
C VAL A 61 10.88 -12.48 -1.81
N VAL A 62 11.41 -11.28 -2.04
CA VAL A 62 12.59 -11.06 -2.90
C VAL A 62 13.91 -11.26 -2.11
N GLY A 63 13.94 -12.25 -1.22
CA GLY A 63 15.15 -12.64 -0.49
C GLY A 63 15.60 -11.69 0.61
N ALA A 64 14.77 -10.72 1.03
CA ALA A 64 15.08 -9.73 2.07
C ALA A 64 16.39 -8.95 1.84
N HIS A 65 16.79 -8.77 0.57
CA HIS A 65 17.98 -7.98 0.24
C HIS A 65 17.79 -6.53 0.68
N LEU A 66 18.78 -5.98 1.40
CA LEU A 66 18.69 -4.63 1.97
C LEU A 66 18.41 -3.56 0.90
N TRP A 67 19.01 -3.70 -0.28
CA TRP A 67 18.79 -2.75 -1.38
C TRP A 67 17.33 -2.74 -1.88
N VAL A 68 16.63 -3.88 -1.91
CA VAL A 68 15.21 -3.94 -2.29
C VAL A 68 14.37 -3.17 -1.27
N GLY A 69 14.66 -3.35 0.02
CA GLY A 69 13.98 -2.62 1.09
C GLY A 69 14.18 -1.11 0.97
N VAL A 70 15.40 -0.67 0.67
CA VAL A 70 15.71 0.75 0.43
C VAL A 70 14.96 1.29 -0.77
N VAL A 71 14.92 0.56 -1.89
CA VAL A 71 14.18 0.97 -3.09
C VAL A 71 12.68 1.09 -2.80
N LEU A 72 12.08 0.13 -2.08
CA LEU A 72 10.66 0.18 -1.70
C LEU A 72 10.35 1.36 -0.79
N LEU A 73 11.23 1.66 0.18
CA LEU A 73 11.08 2.84 1.04
C LEU A 73 11.23 4.15 0.26
N CYS A 74 12.21 4.25 -0.64
CA CYS A 74 12.39 5.42 -1.50
C CYS A 74 11.15 5.65 -2.38
N LEU A 75 10.60 4.60 -2.98
CA LEU A 75 9.35 4.68 -3.76
C LEU A 75 8.18 5.12 -2.89
N TYR A 76 8.05 4.55 -1.69
CA TYR A 76 7.03 4.95 -0.72
C TYR A 76 7.11 6.43 -0.38
N PHE A 77 8.29 6.94 0.02
CA PHE A 77 8.47 8.35 0.35
C PHE A 77 8.27 9.27 -0.85
N PHE A 78 8.72 8.85 -2.04
CA PHE A 78 8.49 9.61 -3.27
C PHE A 78 6.99 9.75 -3.57
N CYS A 79 6.23 8.65 -3.47
CA CYS A 79 4.77 8.68 -3.60
C CYS A 79 4.12 9.58 -2.54
N LEU A 80 4.55 9.48 -1.28
CA LEU A 80 4.04 10.29 -0.19
C LEU A 80 4.26 11.78 -0.46
N VAL A 81 5.48 12.18 -0.87
CA VAL A 81 5.79 13.58 -1.24
C VAL A 81 4.92 14.05 -2.40
N LEU A 82 4.79 13.24 -3.46
CA LEU A 82 3.96 13.59 -4.61
C LEU A 82 2.49 13.81 -4.22
N ILE A 83 1.94 12.95 -3.36
CA ILE A 83 0.56 13.08 -2.90
C ILE A 83 0.43 14.28 -1.99
N HIS A 84 1.38 14.52 -1.09
CA HIS A 84 1.37 15.65 -0.19
C HIS A 84 1.37 16.99 -0.95
N VAL A 85 2.22 17.13 -1.97
CA VAL A 85 2.31 18.33 -2.82
C VAL A 85 1.03 18.53 -3.63
N ASN A 86 0.46 17.46 -4.18
CA ASN A 86 -0.70 17.53 -5.08
C ASN A 86 -2.03 17.20 -4.40
N ARG A 87 -2.08 17.22 -3.05
CA ARG A 87 -3.18 16.65 -2.25
C ARG A 87 -4.56 17.21 -2.61
N LYS A 88 -4.67 18.52 -2.84
CA LYS A 88 -5.95 19.17 -3.21
C LYS A 88 -6.46 18.71 -4.57
N MET A 89 -5.58 18.67 -5.58
CA MET A 89 -5.95 18.19 -6.92
C MET A 89 -6.34 16.71 -6.92
N ILE A 90 -5.63 15.88 -6.15
CA ILE A 90 -5.94 14.45 -6.01
C ILE A 90 -7.27 14.27 -5.29
N PHE A 91 -7.48 14.97 -4.18
CA PHE A 91 -8.72 14.95 -3.42
C PHE A 91 -9.92 15.36 -4.28
N ASP A 92 -9.84 16.47 -5.01
CA ASP A 92 -10.91 16.91 -5.92
C ASP A 92 -11.15 15.93 -7.08
N GLY A 93 -10.09 15.27 -7.57
CA GLY A 93 -10.21 14.24 -8.58
C GLY A 93 -10.94 12.97 -8.11
N ILE A 94 -10.76 12.60 -6.84
CA ILE A 94 -11.34 11.38 -6.24
C ILE A 94 -12.72 11.65 -5.62
N TYR A 95 -12.81 12.67 -4.76
CA TYR A 95 -13.97 12.97 -3.92
C TYR A 95 -14.74 14.24 -4.34
N GLY A 96 -14.15 15.10 -5.19
CA GLY A 96 -14.78 16.34 -5.62
C GLY A 96 -15.99 16.15 -6.56
N LYS A 97 -16.85 17.17 -6.62
CA LYS A 97 -18.03 17.18 -7.52
C LYS A 97 -17.65 17.22 -9.00
N LYS A 98 -16.58 17.94 -9.35
CA LYS A 98 -15.99 17.97 -10.69
C LYS A 98 -14.72 17.12 -10.70
N ARG A 99 -14.87 15.82 -10.92
CA ARG A 99 -13.76 14.85 -10.92
C ARG A 99 -12.77 15.15 -12.04
N ASN A 100 -11.61 15.69 -11.69
CA ASN A 100 -10.49 15.89 -12.61
C ASN A 100 -9.86 14.55 -13.04
N SER A 101 -9.45 14.44 -14.30
CA SER A 101 -8.76 13.26 -14.85
C SER A 101 -7.44 12.97 -14.12
N PHE A 102 -6.76 14.00 -13.61
CA PHE A 102 -5.48 13.83 -12.91
C PHE A 102 -5.59 12.92 -11.69
N GLY A 103 -6.54 13.18 -10.78
CA GLY A 103 -6.73 12.33 -9.59
C GLY A 103 -7.20 10.92 -9.92
N LYS A 104 -7.97 10.73 -11.01
CA LYS A 104 -8.37 9.40 -11.49
C LYS A 104 -7.18 8.58 -11.98
N ILE A 105 -6.30 9.20 -12.78
CA ILE A 105 -5.08 8.55 -13.29
C ILE A 105 -4.17 8.20 -12.11
N PHE A 106 -4.02 9.12 -11.16
CA PHE A 106 -3.21 8.90 -9.97
C PHE A 106 -3.71 7.75 -9.10
N LEU A 107 -5.03 7.56 -9.02
CA LEU A 107 -5.65 6.42 -8.34
C LEU A 107 -5.55 5.11 -9.15
N LEU A 108 -5.65 5.18 -10.49
CA LEU A 108 -5.55 4.02 -11.39
C LEU A 108 -4.13 3.44 -11.48
N LEU A 109 -3.11 4.28 -11.33
CA LEU A 109 -1.71 3.91 -11.53
C LEU A 109 -1.26 2.76 -10.58
N PRO A 110 -1.58 2.79 -9.27
CA PRO A 110 -1.39 1.62 -8.40
C PRO A 110 -2.06 0.34 -8.90
N PHE A 111 -3.31 0.40 -9.38
CA PHE A 111 -4.00 -0.78 -9.92
C PHE A 111 -3.32 -1.34 -11.17
N ILE A 112 -2.79 -0.46 -12.03
CA ILE A 112 -2.04 -0.87 -13.22
C ILE A 112 -0.73 -1.54 -12.80
N ILE A 113 0.01 -0.96 -11.86
CA ILE A 113 1.25 -1.56 -11.34
C ILE A 113 0.96 -2.93 -10.74
N VAL A 114 -0.12 -3.08 -9.98
CA VAL A 114 -0.56 -4.36 -9.41
C VAL A 114 -0.94 -5.37 -10.48
N GLY A 115 -1.70 -4.93 -11.48
CA GLY A 115 -2.10 -5.76 -12.61
C GLY A 115 -0.87 -6.27 -13.38
N LEU A 116 0.14 -5.42 -13.59
CA LEU A 116 1.35 -5.78 -14.33
C LEU A 116 2.35 -6.61 -13.50
N SER A 117 2.41 -6.42 -12.18
CA SER A 117 3.39 -7.09 -11.30
C SER A 117 2.89 -8.38 -10.65
N GLY A 118 1.59 -8.47 -10.34
CA GLY A 118 0.97 -9.62 -9.70
C GLY A 118 0.26 -10.55 -10.69
N GLY A 119 -1.01 -10.28 -10.98
CA GLY A 119 -1.90 -11.23 -11.67
C GLY A 119 -1.84 -11.26 -13.21
N GLY A 120 -1.47 -10.15 -13.86
CA GLY A 120 -1.46 -10.03 -15.32
C GLY A 120 -0.20 -10.52 -16.00
N SER A 121 0.84 -10.88 -15.22
CA SER A 121 2.12 -11.34 -15.74
C SER A 121 2.51 -12.69 -15.17
N TYR A 122 1.73 -13.72 -15.51
CA TYR A 122 2.12 -15.12 -15.27
C TYR A 122 3.56 -15.36 -15.76
N GLY A 123 3.94 -14.78 -16.91
CA GLY A 123 5.30 -14.84 -17.43
C GLY A 123 6.38 -14.21 -16.53
N TYR A 124 6.09 -13.12 -15.81
CA TYR A 124 7.03 -12.53 -14.84
C TYR A 124 7.14 -13.37 -13.57
N SER A 125 6.02 -13.89 -13.05
CA SER A 125 6.06 -14.78 -11.89
C SER A 125 6.82 -16.08 -12.19
N VAL A 126 6.59 -16.66 -13.37
CA VAL A 126 7.29 -17.87 -13.86
C VAL A 126 8.76 -17.57 -14.12
N SER A 127 9.12 -16.41 -14.68
CA SER A 127 10.53 -16.08 -14.91
C SER A 127 11.30 -15.89 -13.60
N LEU A 128 10.66 -15.34 -12.58
CA LEU A 128 11.23 -15.25 -11.23
C LEU A 128 11.39 -16.63 -10.58
N GLN A 129 10.43 -17.53 -10.77
CA GLN A 129 10.54 -18.91 -10.31
C GLN A 129 11.66 -19.67 -11.02
N THR A 130 11.77 -19.55 -12.35
CA THR A 130 12.81 -20.26 -13.12
C THR A 130 14.20 -19.69 -12.89
N SER A 131 14.33 -18.37 -12.75
CA SER A 131 15.64 -17.70 -12.62
C SER A 131 16.16 -17.67 -11.18
N PHE A 132 15.27 -17.55 -10.20
CA PHE A 132 15.65 -17.33 -8.80
C PHE A 132 15.06 -18.36 -7.82
N GLY A 133 14.22 -19.29 -8.30
CA GLY A 133 13.61 -20.33 -7.47
C GLY A 133 12.53 -19.82 -6.53
N TYR A 134 12.00 -18.61 -6.75
CA TYR A 134 10.95 -18.03 -5.90
C TYR A 134 9.61 -18.73 -6.11
N ASP A 135 8.81 -18.82 -5.04
CA ASP A 135 7.44 -19.30 -5.14
C ASP A 135 6.56 -18.23 -5.81
N SER A 136 6.14 -18.54 -7.04
CA SER A 136 5.28 -17.68 -7.86
C SER A 136 4.04 -17.20 -7.13
N SER A 137 3.41 -18.07 -6.31
CA SER A 137 2.18 -17.73 -5.60
C SER A 137 2.42 -16.65 -4.53
N LEU A 138 3.52 -16.78 -3.77
CA LEU A 138 3.90 -15.81 -2.74
C LEU A 138 4.35 -14.47 -3.33
N VAL A 139 5.05 -14.49 -4.47
CA VAL A 139 5.42 -13.29 -5.22
C VAL A 139 4.17 -12.54 -5.67
N VAL A 140 3.23 -13.23 -6.30
CA VAL A 140 1.98 -12.61 -6.78
C VAL A 140 1.19 -12.03 -5.61
N MET A 141 0.98 -12.79 -4.53
CA MET A 141 0.24 -12.32 -3.36
C MET A 141 0.90 -11.10 -2.71
N SER A 142 2.24 -11.08 -2.65
CA SER A 142 2.98 -9.96 -2.05
C SER A 142 2.99 -8.71 -2.94
N ALA A 143 3.03 -8.89 -4.27
CA ALA A 143 2.90 -7.79 -5.23
C ALA A 143 1.51 -7.14 -5.18
N LEU A 144 0.45 -7.96 -5.07
CA LEU A 144 -0.91 -7.48 -4.84
C LEU A 144 -0.99 -6.64 -3.56
N LEU A 145 -0.39 -7.13 -2.47
CA LEU A 145 -0.41 -6.44 -1.18
C LEU A 145 0.31 -5.08 -1.21
N GLY A 146 1.51 -5.03 -1.80
CA GLY A 146 2.26 -3.77 -1.97
C GLY A 146 1.43 -2.73 -2.73
N GLY A 147 0.75 -3.18 -3.77
CA GLY A 147 -0.28 -2.42 -4.48
C GLY A 147 -1.38 -1.80 -3.65
N PHE A 148 -2.03 -2.63 -2.82
CA PHE A 148 -3.03 -2.17 -1.87
C PHE A 148 -2.45 -1.14 -0.91
N GLY A 149 -1.18 -1.30 -0.50
CA GLY A 149 -0.47 -0.29 0.30
C GLY A 149 -0.45 1.09 -0.38
N PHE A 150 -0.09 1.15 -1.67
CA PHE A 150 -0.13 2.40 -2.42
C PHE A 150 -1.54 2.97 -2.62
N ILE A 151 -2.55 2.11 -2.80
CA ILE A 151 -3.96 2.55 -2.88
C ILE A 151 -4.41 3.19 -1.56
N PHE A 152 -4.11 2.54 -0.43
CA PHE A 152 -4.43 3.08 0.89
C PHE A 152 -3.73 4.41 1.13
N LEU A 153 -2.45 4.51 0.76
CA LEU A 153 -1.69 5.74 0.87
C LEU A 153 -2.33 6.88 0.04
N VAL A 154 -2.75 6.64 -1.20
CA VAL A 154 -3.47 7.65 -2.02
C VAL A 154 -4.80 8.05 -1.38
N LEU A 155 -5.63 7.07 -1.01
CA LEU A 155 -7.00 7.31 -0.53
C LEU A 155 -7.02 8.01 0.83
N PHE A 156 -6.19 7.57 1.77
CA PHE A 156 -6.19 8.13 3.11
C PHE A 156 -5.39 9.42 3.21
N HIS A 157 -4.23 9.51 2.57
CA HIS A 157 -3.38 10.70 2.68
C HIS A 157 -4.02 11.94 2.01
N CYS A 158 -4.84 11.77 0.96
CA CYS A 158 -5.57 12.89 0.38
C CYS A 158 -6.73 13.40 1.27
N LEU A 159 -7.20 12.63 2.26
CA LEU A 159 -8.19 13.10 3.24
C LEU A 159 -7.64 14.18 4.17
N TRP A 160 -6.32 14.37 4.22
CA TRP A 160 -5.68 15.47 4.94
C TRP A 160 -6.26 16.84 4.55
N VAL A 161 -6.70 17.01 3.29
CA VAL A 161 -7.35 18.24 2.81
C VAL A 161 -8.59 18.59 3.64
N LYS A 162 -9.40 17.59 4.02
CA LYS A 162 -10.59 17.82 4.87
C LYS A 162 -10.24 18.27 6.29
N PHE A 163 -9.06 17.89 6.79
CA PHE A 163 -8.59 18.37 8.08
C PHE A 163 -8.19 19.84 8.00
N GLU A 164 -7.45 20.21 6.95
CA GLU A 164 -7.03 21.60 6.71
C GLU A 164 -8.21 22.54 6.48
N ASP A 165 -9.23 22.13 5.71
CA ASP A 165 -10.40 22.96 5.42
C ASP A 165 -11.34 23.16 6.62
N ASN A 166 -11.32 22.26 7.62
CA ASN A 166 -12.13 22.43 8.84
C ASN A 166 -11.47 23.31 9.91
N ASN A 167 -10.16 23.59 9.77
CA ASN A 167 -9.37 24.36 10.74
C ASN A 167 -8.97 25.76 10.24
N ASN A 168 -9.30 26.10 8.99
CA ASN A 168 -9.15 27.43 8.38
C ASN A 168 -10.52 28.08 8.19
#